data_AF-A0AAV8WJA5-F1
#
_entry.id   AF-A0AAV8WJA5-F1
#
_cell.length_a   1.000
_cell.length_b   1.000
_cell.length_c   1.000
_cell.angle_alpha   90.00
_cell.angle_beta   90.00
_cell.angle_gamma   90.00
#
_symmetry.space_group_name_H-M   'P 1'
#
loop_
_entity.id
_entity.type
_entity.pdbx_description
1 polymer ?
#
loop_
_entity_poly.entity_id
_entity_poly.type
_entity_poly.pdbx_seq_one_letter_code
_entity_poly.pdbx_strand_id
1 'polypeptide(L)'
;MVVEWDMSEKQNNPEDFALRLCAELGLGGEFVTAIAYSIRGQLSWHQRTYAFSEAPLPTVEVPFRTPSESDQWAPFLETLTDAEMEKKIRDQDRNTRRIRRLANTTPGW
;
A
#
# COMPACT_ATOMS: atom_id res chain seq x y z
N MET A 1 -4.94 -0.06 -6.80
CA MET A 1 -5.56 -0.95 -5.79
C MET A 1 -5.38 -0.36 -4.42
N VAL A 2 -6.42 -0.41 -3.60
CA VAL A 2 -6.36 -0.20 -2.14
C VAL A 2 -6.80 -1.51 -1.50
N VAL A 3 -6.10 -1.95 -0.45
CA VAL A 3 -6.41 -3.19 0.26
C VAL A 3 -6.25 -2.93 1.76
N GLU A 4 -7.15 -3.49 2.56
CA GLU A 4 -7.06 -3.49 4.01
C GLU A 4 -6.07 -4.57 4.45
N TRP A 5 -5.17 -4.23 5.38
CA TRP A 5 -4.14 -5.15 5.86
C TRP A 5 -4.14 -5.19 7.38
N ASP A 6 -4.37 -6.37 7.95
CA ASP A 6 -4.23 -6.59 9.39
C ASP A 6 -2.75 -6.69 9.77
N MET A 7 -2.27 -5.72 10.54
CA MET A 7 -0.88 -5.66 11.01
C MET A 7 -0.61 -6.59 12.20
N SER A 8 -1.65 -7.11 12.85
CA SER A 8 -1.54 -7.95 14.05
C SER A 8 -1.43 -9.45 13.74
N GLU A 9 -1.92 -9.87 12.57
CA GLU A 9 -1.85 -11.25 12.10
C GLU A 9 -0.42 -11.61 11.66
N LYS A 10 0.17 -12.62 12.30
CA LYS A 10 1.57 -13.02 12.08
C LYS A 10 1.78 -13.75 10.75
N GLN A 11 0.71 -14.36 10.21
CA GLN A 11 0.77 -15.07 8.94
C GLN A 11 0.65 -14.14 7.72
N ASN A 12 0.35 -12.86 7.92
CA ASN A 12 0.24 -11.88 6.84
C ASN A 12 1.64 -11.55 6.29
N ASN A 13 1.99 -12.19 5.17
CA ASN A 13 3.28 -12.05 4.50
C ASN A 13 3.15 -11.20 3.21
N PRO A 14 3.80 -10.02 3.14
CA PRO A 14 3.79 -9.18 1.94
C PRO A 14 4.31 -9.86 0.67
N GLU A 15 5.28 -10.78 0.78
CA GLU A 15 5.85 -11.49 -0.36
C GLU A 15 4.86 -12.49 -0.95
N ASP A 16 4.20 -13.26 -0.09
CA ASP A 16 3.21 -14.25 -0.52
C ASP A 16 2.01 -13.57 -1.18
N PHE A 17 1.59 -12.43 -0.64
CA PHE A 17 0.55 -11.60 -1.24
C PHE A 17 0.98 -11.06 -2.61
N ALA A 18 2.18 -10.45 -2.70
CA ALA A 18 2.69 -9.89 -3.96
C ALA A 18 2.83 -10.97 -5.04
N LEU A 19 3.27 -12.17 -4.67
CA LEU A 19 3.40 -13.30 -5.59
C LEU A 19 2.04 -13.72 -6.15
N ARG A 20 1.03 -13.88 -5.29
CA ARG A 20 -0.34 -14.25 -5.70
C ARG A 20 -0.98 -13.18 -6.58
N LEU A 21 -0.87 -11.92 -6.17
CA LEU A 21 -1.40 -10.78 -6.93
C LEU A 21 -0.78 -10.70 -8.33
N CYS A 22 0.54 -10.85 -8.44
CA CYS A 22 1.21 -10.87 -9.74
C CYS A 22 0.78 -12.08 -10.58
N ALA A 23 0.63 -13.26 -9.98
CA ALA A 23 0.16 -14.46 -10.68
C ALA A 23 -1.26 -14.28 -11.25
N GLU A 24 -2.18 -13.69 -10.48
CA GLU A 24 -3.55 -13.41 -10.91
C GLU A 24 -3.63 -12.36 -12.02
N LEU A 25 -2.75 -11.37 -11.99
CA LEU A 25 -2.69 -10.29 -12.98
C LEU A 25 -1.81 -10.61 -14.20
N GLY A 26 -1.13 -11.75 -14.22
CA GLY A 26 -0.20 -12.11 -15.29
C GLY A 26 1.07 -11.24 -15.33
N LEU A 27 1.48 -10.70 -14.17
CA LEU A 27 2.70 -9.89 -14.02
C LEU A 27 3.89 -10.76 -13.59
N GLY A 28 5.08 -10.42 -14.09
CA GLY A 28 6.33 -11.11 -13.76
C GLY A 28 7.50 -10.15 -13.53
N GLY A 29 8.70 -10.67 -13.27
CA GLY A 29 9.90 -9.85 -13.10
C GLY A 29 9.88 -9.01 -11.81
N GLU A 30 10.22 -7.72 -11.92
CA GLU A 30 10.39 -6.82 -10.77
C GLU A 30 9.09 -6.42 -10.07
N PHE A 31 7.91 -6.71 -10.64
CA PHE A 31 6.64 -6.31 -10.03
C PHE A 31 6.42 -6.96 -8.66
N VAL A 32 6.77 -8.24 -8.51
CA VAL A 32 6.62 -8.95 -7.22
C VAL A 32 7.46 -8.28 -6.14
N THR A 33 8.74 -8.00 -6.43
CA THR A 33 9.66 -7.39 -5.47
C THR A 33 9.29 -5.94 -5.17
N ALA A 34 8.87 -5.17 -6.17
CA ALA A 34 8.44 -3.79 -6.01
C ALA A 34 7.16 -3.68 -5.15
N ILE A 35 6.17 -4.54 -5.37
CA ILE A 35 4.92 -4.56 -4.59
C ILE A 35 5.22 -4.94 -3.14
N ALA A 36 5.98 -6.01 -2.91
CA ALA A 36 6.34 -6.45 -1.56
C ALA A 36 7.12 -5.35 -0.80
N TYR A 37 8.09 -4.71 -1.46
CA TYR A 37 8.83 -3.58 -0.89
C TYR A 37 7.92 -2.41 -0.52
N SER A 38 6.99 -2.04 -1.40
CA SER A 38 6.02 -0.98 -1.16
C SER A 38 5.14 -1.27 0.06
N ILE A 39 4.61 -2.49 0.18
CA ILE A 39 3.79 -2.91 1.33
C ILE A 39 4.59 -2.83 2.63
N ARG A 40 5.81 -3.38 2.68
CA ARG A 40 6.69 -3.30 3.86
C ARG A 40 6.96 -1.86 4.28
N GLY A 41 7.20 -0.97 3.31
CA GLY A 41 7.41 0.46 3.56
C GLY A 41 6.21 1.12 4.22
N GLN A 42 5.00 0.81 3.73
CA GLN A 42 3.75 1.30 4.32
C GLN A 42 3.53 0.71 5.73
N LEU A 43 3.74 -0.59 5.94
CA LEU A 43 3.60 -1.22 7.26
C LEU A 43 4.55 -0.60 8.30
N SER A 44 5.82 -0.42 7.97
CA SER A 44 6.80 0.21 8.87
C SER A 44 6.46 1.66 9.23
N TRP A 45 5.81 2.36 8.30
CA TRP A 45 5.27 3.70 8.57
C TRP A 45 4.08 3.63 9.52
N HIS A 46 3.07 2.85 9.16
CA HIS A 46 1.84 2.71 9.94
C HIS A 46 2.12 2.23 11.36
N GLN A 47 3.04 1.30 11.57
CA GLN A 47 3.46 0.86 12.91
C GLN A 47 3.97 2.01 13.80
N ARG A 48 4.68 2.99 13.23
CA ARG A 48 5.22 4.14 13.98
C ARG A 48 4.17 5.21 14.22
N THR A 49 3.27 5.43 13.26
CA THR A 49 2.27 6.50 13.34
C THR A 49 0.94 6.03 13.94
N TYR A 50 0.72 4.73 14.11
CA TYR A 50 -0.54 4.15 14.59
C TYR A 50 -0.99 4.75 15.93
N ALA A 51 -0.07 4.96 16.87
CA ALA A 51 -0.38 5.59 18.17
C ALA A 51 -0.91 7.03 18.05
N PHE A 52 -0.67 7.69 16.92
CA PHE A 52 -1.07 9.07 16.62
C PHE A 52 -2.19 9.15 15.58
N SER A 53 -2.70 8.01 15.13
CA SER A 53 -3.80 7.92 14.17
C SER A 53 -5.13 8.11 14.89
N GLU A 54 -5.80 9.26 14.65
CA GLU A 54 -7.08 9.59 15.28
C GLU A 54 -8.29 8.79 14.74
N ALA A 55 -8.11 7.97 13.69
CA ALA A 55 -9.20 7.22 13.06
C ALA A 55 -8.78 5.78 12.72
N PRO A 56 -8.89 4.81 13.65
CA PRO A 56 -8.77 3.40 13.31
C PRO A 56 -9.89 2.97 12.35
N LEU A 57 -9.64 1.94 11.55
CA LEU A 57 -10.67 1.34 10.72
C LEU A 57 -11.78 0.75 11.61
N PRO A 58 -13.06 0.90 11.22
CA PRO A 58 -14.17 0.29 11.96
C PRO A 58 -14.07 -1.23 11.91
N THR A 59 -14.67 -1.90 12.89
CA THR A 59 -14.81 -3.35 12.87
C THR A 59 -15.67 -3.78 11.69
N VAL A 60 -15.28 -4.87 11.02
CA VAL A 60 -16.05 -5.44 9.91
C VAL A 60 -17.29 -6.14 10.46
N GLU A 61 -18.45 -5.49 10.38
CA GLU A 61 -19.74 -6.08 10.76
C GLU A 61 -20.36 -6.91 9.63
N VAL A 62 -20.13 -6.50 8.39
CA VAL A 62 -20.66 -7.14 7.18
C VAL A 62 -19.48 -7.55 6.29
N PRO A 63 -19.37 -8.84 5.87
CA PRO A 63 -18.21 -9.32 5.13
C PRO A 63 -18.19 -8.86 3.66
N PHE A 64 -19.27 -8.28 3.18
CA PHE A 64 -19.39 -7.79 1.81
C PHE A 64 -19.30 -6.27 1.77
N ARG A 65 -18.32 -5.75 1.03
CA ARG A 65 -18.25 -4.33 0.69
C ARG A 65 -19.40 -3.96 -0.24
N THR A 66 -19.87 -2.73 -0.15
CA THR A 66 -20.94 -2.24 -1.03
C THR A 66 -20.47 -2.24 -2.50
N PRO A 67 -21.35 -2.57 -3.47
CA PRO A 67 -20.98 -2.57 -4.89
C PRO A 67 -20.52 -1.19 -5.40
N SER A 68 -21.01 -0.10 -4.81
CA SER A 68 -20.58 1.26 -5.16
C SER A 68 -19.12 1.55 -4.81
N GLU A 69 -18.58 0.86 -3.81
CA GLU A 69 -17.20 1.04 -3.36
C GLU A 69 -16.28 -0.02 -3.96
N SER A 70 -16.77 -1.23 -4.23
CA SER A 70 -15.94 -2.38 -4.62
C SER A 70 -14.98 -2.10 -5.78
N ASP A 71 -15.43 -1.36 -6.79
CA ASP A 71 -14.65 -1.08 -7.99
C ASP A 71 -13.38 -0.26 -7.68
N GLN A 72 -13.43 0.60 -6.66
CA GLN A 72 -12.29 1.41 -6.25
C GLN A 72 -11.20 0.59 -5.55
N TRP A 73 -11.56 -0.60 -5.03
CA TRP A 73 -10.66 -1.51 -4.36
C TRP A 73 -10.01 -2.51 -5.32
N ALA A 74 -10.43 -2.54 -6.58
CA ALA A 74 -9.85 -3.41 -7.58
C ALA A 74 -8.42 -2.99 -7.97
N PRO A 75 -7.56 -3.93 -8.41
CA PRO A 75 -6.31 -3.60 -9.06
C PRO A 75 -6.56 -2.91 -10.40
N PHE A 76 -5.75 -1.91 -10.69
CA PHE A 76 -5.80 -1.17 -11.95
C PHE A 76 -4.40 -1.14 -12.54
N LEU A 77 -4.29 -1.51 -13.82
CA LEU A 77 -3.05 -1.54 -14.57
C LEU A 77 -3.23 -0.73 -15.83
N GLU A 78 -2.27 0.12 -16.11
CA GLU A 78 -2.21 0.93 -17.32
C GLU A 78 -0.77 0.93 -17.84
N THR A 79 -0.64 0.87 -19.17
CA THR A 79 0.65 1.11 -19.83
C THR A 79 0.87 2.61 -19.91
N LEU A 80 1.99 3.07 -19.38
CA LEU A 80 2.38 4.48 -19.41
C LEU A 80 3.47 4.71 -20.45
N THR A 81 3.50 5.91 -21.00
CA THR A 81 4.65 6.40 -21.76
C THR A 81 5.83 6.70 -20.82
N ASP A 82 7.04 6.76 -21.36
CA ASP A 82 8.24 7.10 -20.57
C ASP A 82 8.11 8.43 -19.82
N ALA A 83 7.49 9.43 -20.46
CA ALA A 83 7.27 10.74 -19.86
C ALA A 83 6.28 10.68 -18.68
N GLU A 84 5.23 9.88 -18.79
CA GLU A 84 4.26 9.67 -17.70
C GLU A 84 4.86 8.87 -16.55
N MET A 85 5.64 7.83 -16.88
CA MET A 85 6.37 7.03 -15.90
C MET A 85 7.37 7.88 -15.13
N GLU A 86 8.18 8.70 -15.82
CA GLU A 86 9.15 9.58 -15.16
C GLU A 86 8.45 10.62 -14.27
N LYS A 87 7.34 11.19 -14.74
CA LYS A 87 6.52 12.10 -13.94
C LYS A 87 6.01 11.41 -12.67
N LYS A 88 5.47 10.19 -12.77
CA LYS A 88 5.00 9.41 -11.61
C LYS A 88 6.13 9.09 -10.63
N ILE A 89 7.30 8.70 -11.11
CA ILE A 89 8.47 8.42 -10.25
C ILE A 89 8.88 9.68 -9.48
N ARG A 90 8.97 10.83 -10.15
CA ARG A 90 9.31 12.12 -9.52
C ARG A 90 8.28 12.53 -8.47
N ASP A 91 6.99 12.38 -8.76
CA ASP A 91 5.91 12.70 -7.83
C ASP A 91 5.90 11.74 -6.62
N GLN A 92 6.12 10.44 -6.85
CA GLN A 92 6.21 9.43 -5.80
C GLN A 92 7.42 9.67 -4.89
N ASP A 93 8.57 10.04 -5.44
CA ASP A 93 9.76 10.38 -4.65
C ASP A 93 9.55 11.68 -3.85
N ARG A 94 8.89 12.70 -4.43
CA ARG A 94 8.47 13.90 -3.67
C ARG A 94 7.56 13.54 -2.50
N ASN A 95 6.56 12.68 -2.73
CA ASN A 95 5.67 12.21 -1.67
C ASN A 95 6.43 11.41 -0.60
N THR A 96 7.30 10.49 -1.00
CA THR A 96 8.13 9.69 -0.10
C THR A 96 9.00 10.57 0.80
N ARG A 97 9.61 11.62 0.23
CA ARG A 97 10.38 12.62 0.99
C ARG A 97 9.50 13.40 1.96
N ARG A 98 8.30 13.82 1.55
CA ARG A 98 7.32 14.48 2.43
C ARG A 98 6.94 13.58 3.61
N ILE A 99 6.58 12.32 3.33
CA ILE A 99 6.21 11.33 4.33
C ILE A 99 7.38 11.11 5.30
N ARG A 100 8.60 10.82 4.83
CA ARG A 100 9.77 10.66 5.71
C ARG A 100 10.02 11.86 6.63
N ARG A 101 9.83 13.09 6.13
CA ARG A 101 9.94 14.31 6.97
C ARG A 101 8.90 14.31 8.09
N LEU A 102 7.65 13.94 7.79
CA LEU A 102 6.57 13.85 8.78
C LEU A 102 6.89 12.84 9.89
N ALA A 103 7.48 11.68 9.59
CA ALA A 103 7.85 10.69 10.62
C ALA A 103 8.94 11.21 11.54
N ASN A 104 9.89 11.97 10.98
CA ASN A 104 10.99 12.53 11.76
C ASN A 104 10.54 13.72 12.64
N THR A 105 9.39 14.32 12.34
CA THR A 105 8.79 15.41 13.13
C THR A 105 7.77 14.95 14.16
N THR A 106 7.30 13.69 14.11
CA THR A 106 6.46 13.13 15.17
C THR A 106 7.30 12.97 16.44
N PRO A 107 6.99 13.65 17.56
CA PRO A 107 7.82 13.60 18.76
C PRO A 107 7.87 12.17 19.31
N GLY A 108 9.07 11.63 19.45
CA GLY A 108 9.29 10.41 20.23
C GLY A 108 9.08 10.70 21.70
N TRP A 109 8.11 10.02 22.31
CA TRP A 109 8.00 9.81 23.74
C TRP A 109 8.17 8.32 24.01
#